data_AF-A0A1F4YFX8-F1
#
_entry.id   AF-A0A1F4YFX8-F1
#
_cell.length_a   1.000
_cell.length_b   1.000
_cell.length_c   1.000
_cell.angle_alpha   90.00
_cell.angle_beta   90.00
_cell.angle_gamma   90.00
#
_symmetry.space_group_name_H-M   'P 1'
#
loop_
_entity.id
_entity.type
_entity.pdbx_description
1 polymer ?
#
loop_
_entity_poly.entity_id
_entity_poly.type
_entity_poly.pdbx_seq_one_letter_code
_entity_poly.pdbx_strand_id
1 'polypeptide(L)'
;MLSRAGFTLVELMVSVGILAILSAGVLALIGQGPRQYSRDVRRQTDLEQIRSAIELYRSDNTSYPPCSPAATGCQINTTNVPALTSSYILAIPTDPYGTAGRMYMYRPFDSASGTCSGTTADPCVTYSLCAALERTTTAVVGSPACAAAGCGATCSYRVVNP
;
A
#
# COMPACT_ATOMS: atom_id res chain seq x y z
N MET A 1 15.79 44.99 -48.43
CA MET A 1 16.86 44.61 -47.49
C MET A 1 16.21 44.35 -46.14
N LEU A 2 16.13 43.10 -45.70
CA LEU A 2 15.61 42.80 -44.35
C LEU A 2 16.71 43.13 -43.34
N SER A 3 16.52 44.17 -42.53
CA SER A 3 17.39 44.50 -41.41
C SER A 3 17.40 43.33 -40.41
N ARG A 4 18.56 42.70 -40.21
CA ARG A 4 18.77 41.77 -39.11
C ARG A 4 18.85 42.57 -37.81
N ALA A 5 17.78 42.57 -37.03
CA ALA A 5 17.81 43.04 -35.65
C ALA A 5 18.64 42.05 -34.82
N GLY A 6 19.72 42.53 -34.22
CA GLY A 6 20.54 41.77 -33.27
C GLY A 6 20.08 42.04 -31.84
N PHE A 7 20.14 41.02 -30.98
CA PHE A 7 19.91 41.18 -29.55
C PHE A 7 20.97 42.08 -28.91
N THR A 8 20.57 42.90 -27.95
CA THR A 8 21.51 43.73 -27.19
C THR A 8 22.19 42.94 -26.06
N LEU A 9 23.40 43.32 -25.66
CA LEU A 9 24.12 42.67 -24.55
C LEU A 9 23.33 42.69 -23.23
N VAL A 10 22.59 43.78 -22.98
CA VAL A 10 21.77 43.95 -21.79
C VAL A 10 20.59 42.98 -21.79
N GLU A 11 19.98 42.76 -22.95
CA GLU A 11 18.84 41.85 -23.14
C GLU A 11 19.24 40.40 -22.93
N LEU A 12 20.45 40.02 -23.37
CA LEU A 12 21.02 38.70 -23.08
C LEU A 12 21.32 38.56 -21.58
N MET A 13 21.89 39.57 -20.94
CA MET A 13 22.20 39.51 -19.50
C MET A 13 20.95 39.37 -18.62
N VAL A 14 19.89 40.15 -18.90
CA VAL A 14 18.63 40.07 -18.16
C VAL A 14 17.94 38.72 -18.37
N SER A 15 17.95 38.19 -19.59
CA SER A 15 17.30 36.91 -19.89
C SER A 15 17.94 35.72 -19.17
N VAL A 16 19.28 35.65 -19.11
CA VAL A 16 19.98 34.60 -18.36
C VAL A 16 19.73 34.74 -16.85
N GLY A 17 19.59 35.98 -16.35
CA GLY A 17 19.20 36.24 -14.96
C GLY A 17 17.80 35.71 -14.62
N ILE A 18 16.81 35.95 -15.49
CA ILE A 18 15.45 35.43 -15.31
C ILE A 18 15.43 33.89 -15.42
N LEU A 19 16.15 33.33 -16.39
CA LEU A 19 16.27 31.87 -16.55
C LEU A 19 16.90 31.20 -15.31
N ALA A 20 17.90 31.83 -14.70
CA ALA A 20 18.51 31.32 -13.46
C ALA A 20 17.48 31.25 -12.32
N ILE A 21 16.68 32.31 -12.11
CA ILE A 21 15.66 32.36 -11.05
C ILE A 21 14.54 31.34 -11.32
N LEU A 22 14.04 31.27 -12.55
CA LEU A 22 12.99 30.33 -12.92
C LEU A 22 13.46 28.88 -12.82
N SER A 23 14.70 28.58 -13.23
CA SER A 23 15.26 27.21 -13.17
C SER A 23 15.39 26.69 -11.74
N ALA A 24 15.72 27.56 -10.77
CA ALA A 24 15.81 27.18 -9.36
C ALA A 24 14.45 26.78 -8.78
N GLY A 25 13.37 27.45 -9.17
CA GLY A 25 12.00 27.14 -8.71
C GLY A 25 11.47 25.80 -9.24
N VAL A 26 11.83 25.43 -10.46
CA VAL A 26 11.37 24.17 -11.08
C VAL A 26 11.93 22.94 -10.35
N LEU A 27 13.18 22.99 -9.89
CA LEU A 27 13.82 21.87 -9.16
C LEU A 27 13.12 21.55 -7.83
N ALA A 28 12.56 22.55 -7.15
CA ALA A 28 11.79 22.34 -5.93
C ALA A 28 10.48 21.56 -6.14
N LEU A 29 9.95 21.55 -7.37
CA LEU A 29 8.71 20.84 -7.73
C LEU A 29 8.94 19.38 -8.14
N ILE A 30 10.18 18.97 -8.41
CA ILE A 30 10.54 17.58 -8.80
C ILE A 30 10.84 16.70 -7.56
N GLY A 31 10.27 17.05 -6.41
CA GLY A 31 10.41 16.27 -5.19
C GLY A 31 9.70 14.91 -5.26
N GLN A 32 10.11 13.96 -4.41
CA GLN A 32 9.50 12.62 -4.33
C GLN A 32 8.09 12.62 -3.72
N GLY A 33 7.67 13.72 -3.07
CA GLY A 33 6.43 13.82 -2.30
C GLY A 33 5.14 13.43 -3.05
N PRO A 34 4.86 13.98 -4.25
CA PRO A 34 3.65 13.63 -5.01
C PRO A 34 3.59 12.15 -5.43
N ARG A 35 4.75 11.56 -5.77
CA ARG A 35 4.85 10.15 -6.16
C ARG A 35 4.60 9.23 -4.97
N GLN A 36 5.19 9.54 -3.82
CA GLN A 36 4.96 8.81 -2.56
C GLN A 36 3.49 8.89 -2.15
N TYR A 37 2.87 10.06 -2.22
CA TYR A 37 1.45 10.25 -1.93
C TYR A 37 0.55 9.40 -2.82
N SER A 38 0.78 9.42 -4.15
CA SER A 38 0.00 8.61 -5.09
C SER A 38 0.12 7.11 -4.81
N ARG A 39 1.32 6.63 -4.42
CA ARG A 39 1.53 5.22 -4.05
C ARG A 39 0.82 4.86 -2.75
N ASP A 40 0.83 5.74 -1.75
CA ASP A 40 0.10 5.52 -0.50
C ASP A 40 -1.41 5.45 -0.72
N VAL A 41 -1.97 6.34 -1.55
CA VAL A 41 -3.40 6.30 -1.94
C VAL A 41 -3.72 5.00 -2.66
N ARG A 42 -2.82 4.53 -3.53
CA ARG A 42 -2.98 3.24 -4.21
C ARG A 42 -3.01 2.08 -3.21
N ARG A 43 -2.08 2.04 -2.25
CA ARG A 43 -2.05 1.01 -1.19
C ARG A 43 -3.34 0.98 -0.36
N GLN A 44 -3.86 2.15 0.00
CA GLN A 44 -5.12 2.23 0.74
C GLN A 44 -6.29 1.69 -0.10
N THR A 45 -6.33 2.04 -1.39
CA THR A 45 -7.35 1.52 -2.31
C THR A 45 -7.25 0.00 -2.49
N ASP A 46 -6.04 -0.52 -2.65
CA ASP A 46 -5.79 -1.97 -2.77
C ASP A 46 -6.24 -2.72 -1.50
N LEU A 47 -6.01 -2.16 -0.31
CA LEU A 47 -6.48 -2.75 0.94
C LEU A 47 -8.01 -2.78 1.05
N GLU A 48 -8.72 -1.75 0.59
CA GLU A 48 -10.19 -1.75 0.59
C GLU A 48 -10.77 -2.75 -0.44
N GLN A 49 -10.11 -2.95 -1.57
CA GLN A 49 -10.48 -4.00 -2.52
C GLN A 49 -10.33 -5.40 -1.92
N ILE A 50 -9.19 -5.64 -1.26
CA ILE A 50 -8.93 -6.88 -0.53
C ILE A 50 -9.95 -7.09 0.60
N ARG A 51 -10.25 -6.04 1.37
CA ARG A 51 -11.24 -6.07 2.44
C ARG A 51 -12.60 -6.53 1.91
N SER A 52 -13.05 -5.92 0.82
CA SER A 52 -14.32 -6.24 0.17
C SER A 52 -14.38 -7.70 -0.27
N ALA A 53 -13.29 -8.25 -0.81
CA ALA A 53 -13.20 -9.67 -1.17
C ALA A 53 -13.26 -10.60 0.06
N ILE A 54 -12.62 -10.21 1.16
CA ILE A 54 -12.65 -10.96 2.43
C ILE A 54 -14.05 -10.97 3.05
N GLU A 55 -14.78 -9.86 3.00
CA GLU A 55 -16.17 -9.81 3.47
C GLU A 55 -17.09 -10.65 2.58
N LEU A 56 -16.89 -10.64 1.26
CA LEU A 56 -17.64 -11.50 0.35
C LEU A 56 -17.40 -12.98 0.65
N TYR A 57 -16.14 -13.37 0.91
CA TYR A 57 -15.81 -14.73 1.35
C TYR A 57 -16.57 -15.12 2.62
N ARG A 58 -16.59 -14.24 3.63
CA ARG A 58 -17.29 -14.49 4.89
C ARG A 58 -18.80 -14.65 4.66
N SER A 59 -19.39 -13.85 3.78
CA SER A 59 -20.82 -13.94 3.44
C SER A 59 -21.20 -15.35 2.98
N ASP A 60 -20.32 -16.00 2.22
CA ASP A 60 -20.58 -17.33 1.66
C ASP A 60 -20.14 -18.47 2.59
N ASN A 61 -19.11 -18.27 3.42
CA ASN A 61 -18.46 -19.34 4.20
C ASN A 61 -18.66 -19.22 5.71
N THR A 62 -19.39 -18.22 6.20
CA THR A 62 -19.66 -17.92 7.63
C THR A 62 -18.43 -17.61 8.50
N SER A 63 -17.22 -17.75 7.94
CA SER A 63 -15.93 -17.50 8.58
C SER A 63 -15.01 -16.76 7.62
N TYR A 64 -14.05 -16.02 8.16
CA TYR A 64 -13.01 -15.37 7.36
C TYR A 64 -12.03 -16.38 6.76
N PRO A 65 -11.43 -16.08 5.59
CA PRO A 65 -10.55 -17.02 4.92
C PRO A 65 -9.34 -17.33 5.80
N PRO A 66 -9.00 -18.60 6.02
CA PRO A 66 -7.78 -18.94 6.74
C PRO A 66 -6.56 -18.54 5.92
N CYS A 67 -5.41 -18.43 6.58
CA CYS A 67 -4.16 -18.25 5.86
C CYS A 67 -2.98 -18.97 6.47
N SER A 68 -1.94 -19.14 5.66
CA SER A 68 -0.72 -19.84 6.04
C SER A 68 0.52 -18.94 5.85
N PRO A 69 1.36 -18.75 6.88
CA PRO A 69 1.15 -19.15 8.28
C PRO A 69 0.16 -18.22 9.03
N ALA A 70 -0.71 -18.77 9.87
CA ALA A 70 -1.70 -17.98 10.63
C ALA A 70 -1.11 -17.23 11.85
N ALA A 71 -0.13 -17.85 12.54
CA ALA A 71 0.36 -17.39 13.85
C ALA A 71 0.97 -15.98 13.86
N THR A 72 1.60 -15.58 12.75
CA THR A 72 2.26 -14.28 12.57
C THR A 72 1.52 -13.37 11.60
N GLY A 73 0.45 -13.88 10.98
CA GLY A 73 -0.05 -13.34 9.73
C GLY A 73 0.79 -13.78 8.53
N CYS A 74 0.21 -13.58 7.37
CA CYS A 74 0.63 -14.10 6.08
C CYS A 74 0.51 -13.00 5.01
N GLN A 75 1.29 -13.10 3.95
CA GLN A 75 1.14 -12.21 2.81
C GLN A 75 -0.13 -12.59 2.06
N ILE A 76 -0.93 -11.62 1.65
CA ILE A 76 -2.02 -11.87 0.69
C ILE A 76 -1.40 -12.16 -0.68
N ASN A 77 -1.52 -13.41 -1.09
CA ASN A 77 -1.19 -13.92 -2.40
C ASN A 77 -1.97 -15.22 -2.63
N THR A 78 -1.88 -15.76 -3.85
CA THR A 78 -2.56 -16.98 -4.28
C THR A 78 -2.18 -18.23 -3.49
N THR A 79 -1.01 -18.23 -2.85
CA THR A 79 -0.44 -19.40 -2.16
C THR A 79 -0.84 -19.44 -0.69
N ASN A 80 -0.79 -18.29 -0.03
CA ASN A 80 -1.00 -18.16 1.41
C ASN A 80 -2.47 -17.97 1.76
N VAL A 81 -3.27 -17.41 0.85
CA VAL A 81 -4.72 -17.23 0.98
C VAL A 81 -5.44 -17.72 -0.29
N PRO A 82 -5.33 -19.02 -0.62
CA PRO A 82 -5.89 -19.56 -1.86
C PRO A 82 -7.42 -19.43 -1.93
N ALA A 83 -8.08 -19.34 -0.77
CA ALA A 83 -9.53 -19.24 -0.66
C ALA A 83 -10.10 -17.91 -1.21
N LEU A 84 -9.30 -16.86 -1.33
CA LEU A 84 -9.71 -15.56 -1.88
C LEU A 84 -9.66 -15.51 -3.41
N THR A 85 -8.74 -16.26 -4.02
CA THR A 85 -8.44 -16.13 -5.44
C THR A 85 -9.43 -16.89 -6.31
N SER A 86 -9.62 -16.42 -7.55
CA SER A 86 -10.56 -16.99 -8.54
C SER A 86 -12.06 -16.79 -8.25
N SER A 87 -12.49 -16.59 -7.00
CA SER A 87 -13.91 -16.47 -6.65
C SER A 87 -14.31 -15.11 -6.07
N TYR A 88 -13.43 -14.46 -5.31
CA TYR A 88 -13.76 -13.22 -4.57
C TYR A 88 -12.94 -12.02 -5.01
N ILE A 89 -11.77 -12.25 -5.61
CA ILE A 89 -10.94 -11.22 -6.22
C ILE A 89 -10.33 -11.74 -7.53
N LEU A 90 -10.43 -10.95 -8.61
CA LEU A 90 -9.93 -11.33 -9.93
C LEU A 90 -8.40 -11.42 -9.96
N ALA A 91 -7.73 -10.46 -9.32
CA ALA A 91 -6.29 -10.43 -9.18
C ALA A 91 -5.92 -9.77 -7.86
N ILE A 92 -5.03 -10.40 -7.10
CA ILE A 92 -4.51 -9.82 -5.87
C ILE A 92 -3.60 -8.64 -6.25
N PRO A 93 -3.87 -7.42 -5.74
CA PRO A 93 -3.01 -6.28 -5.97
C PRO A 93 -1.61 -6.50 -5.39
N THR A 94 -0.59 -5.99 -6.09
CA THR A 94 0.79 -5.96 -5.61
C THR A 94 1.19 -4.55 -5.23
N ASP A 95 2.01 -4.38 -4.20
CA ASP A 95 2.50 -3.06 -3.80
C ASP A 95 3.19 -2.35 -4.99
N PRO A 96 2.95 -1.04 -5.20
CA PRO A 96 3.56 -0.28 -6.31
C PRO A 96 5.09 -0.16 -6.24
N TYR A 97 5.72 -0.51 -5.12
CA TYR A 97 7.17 -0.64 -5.00
C TYR A 97 7.71 -1.97 -5.58
N GLY A 98 6.81 -2.89 -5.96
CA GLY A 98 7.14 -4.21 -6.50
C GLY A 98 7.38 -5.27 -5.41
N THR A 99 7.76 -6.47 -5.86
CA THR A 99 7.86 -7.69 -5.04
C THR A 99 8.97 -7.66 -3.98
N ALA A 100 9.92 -6.72 -4.06
CA ALA A 100 11.18 -6.79 -3.32
C ALA A 100 11.23 -6.02 -1.99
N GLY A 101 10.10 -5.58 -1.42
CA GLY A 101 10.20 -4.93 -0.10
C GLY A 101 8.93 -4.45 0.56
N ARG A 102 7.77 -4.44 -0.11
CA ARG A 102 6.49 -4.09 0.53
C ARG A 102 5.40 -5.06 0.11
N MET A 103 4.59 -5.48 1.07
CA MET A 103 3.53 -6.44 0.83
C MET A 103 2.31 -6.18 1.70
N TYR A 104 1.16 -6.63 1.21
CA TYR A 104 -0.09 -6.61 1.95
C TYR A 104 -0.14 -7.82 2.89
N MET A 105 -0.23 -7.54 4.18
CA MET A 105 -0.29 -8.54 5.24
C MET A 105 -1.72 -8.75 5.70
N TYR A 106 -2.04 -10.00 6.02
CA TYR A 106 -3.32 -10.43 6.53
C TYR A 106 -3.11 -11.37 7.71
N ARG A 107 -3.96 -11.25 8.72
CA ARG A 107 -4.02 -12.22 9.79
C ARG A 107 -5.47 -12.41 10.20
N PRO A 108 -6.03 -13.59 9.95
CA PRO A 108 -7.27 -13.98 10.59
C PRO A 108 -6.97 -14.46 12.01
N PHE A 109 -7.92 -14.25 12.93
CA PHE A 109 -7.81 -14.76 14.29
C PHE A 109 -9.19 -15.00 14.90
N ASP A 110 -9.23 -15.88 15.88
CA ASP A 110 -10.36 -16.02 16.79
C ASP A 110 -10.18 -15.08 18.01
N SER A 111 -11.24 -14.89 18.79
CA SER A 111 -11.15 -14.11 20.03
C SER A 111 -10.59 -14.91 21.22
N ALA A 112 -10.41 -16.23 21.07
CA ALA A 112 -10.10 -17.14 22.17
C ALA A 112 -8.64 -17.65 22.18
N SER A 113 -8.08 -18.00 21.03
CA SER A 113 -6.73 -18.55 20.87
C SER A 113 -5.74 -17.60 20.18
N GLY A 114 -6.22 -16.52 19.56
CA GLY A 114 -5.40 -15.53 18.84
C GLY A 114 -4.90 -16.01 17.46
N THR A 115 -5.35 -17.21 17.05
CA THR A 115 -5.12 -17.86 15.76
C THR A 115 -6.40 -18.59 15.35
N CYS A 116 -6.52 -19.01 14.10
CA CYS A 116 -7.66 -19.80 13.65
C CYS A 116 -7.29 -20.59 12.39
N SER A 117 -8.01 -21.69 12.16
CA SER A 117 -7.80 -22.60 11.04
C SER A 117 -8.85 -22.46 9.93
N GLY A 118 -9.89 -21.65 10.15
CA GLY A 118 -10.97 -21.42 9.19
C GLY A 118 -11.85 -22.64 8.95
N THR A 119 -11.88 -23.57 9.91
CA THR A 119 -12.73 -24.77 9.86
C THR A 119 -14.01 -24.55 10.67
N THR A 120 -15.01 -25.43 10.53
CA THR A 120 -16.23 -25.36 11.33
C THR A 120 -15.98 -25.55 12.84
N ALA A 121 -14.93 -26.28 13.21
CA ALA A 121 -14.52 -26.48 14.60
C ALA A 121 -13.65 -25.32 15.15
N ASP A 122 -13.01 -24.56 14.27
CA ASP A 122 -12.10 -23.46 14.60
C ASP A 122 -12.25 -22.29 13.59
N PRO A 123 -13.37 -21.53 13.69
CA PRO A 123 -13.68 -20.48 12.73
C PRO A 123 -12.90 -19.20 13.01
N CYS A 124 -12.39 -18.60 11.94
CA CYS A 124 -11.86 -17.23 11.97
C CYS A 124 -13.02 -16.22 12.07
N VAL A 125 -13.12 -15.53 13.21
CA VAL A 125 -14.23 -14.58 13.49
C VAL A 125 -13.86 -13.12 13.25
N THR A 126 -12.57 -12.80 13.16
CA THR A 126 -12.09 -11.45 12.86
C THR A 126 -10.75 -11.51 12.14
N TYR A 127 -10.27 -10.35 11.68
CA TYR A 127 -9.00 -10.23 11.00
C TYR A 127 -8.39 -8.84 11.13
N SER A 128 -7.13 -8.74 10.74
CA SER A 128 -6.46 -7.47 10.47
C SER A 128 -5.69 -7.52 9.17
N LEU A 129 -5.79 -6.43 8.41
CA LEU A 129 -5.04 -6.17 7.19
C LEU A 129 -4.07 -5.02 7.41
N CYS A 130 -2.87 -5.12 6.85
CA CYS A 130 -1.83 -4.11 7.04
C CYS A 130 -1.05 -3.84 5.76
N ALA A 131 -0.56 -2.60 5.63
CA ALA A 131 0.45 -2.21 4.65
C ALA A 131 1.45 -1.22 5.25
N ALA A 132 2.63 -1.13 4.64
CA ALA A 132 3.60 -0.09 4.93
C ALA A 132 3.40 1.11 3.98
N LEU A 133 3.02 2.26 4.53
CA LEU A 133 2.98 3.53 3.79
C LEU A 133 4.37 4.16 3.71
N GLU A 134 4.62 4.99 2.70
CA GLU A 134 5.92 5.63 2.48
C GLU A 134 6.10 6.88 3.32
N ARG A 135 5.03 7.62 3.54
CA ARG A 135 5.08 8.87 4.32
C ARG A 135 4.85 8.68 5.81
N THR A 136 4.39 7.51 6.23
CA THR A 136 4.13 7.18 7.63
C THR A 136 5.05 6.05 8.06
N THR A 137 5.96 6.34 8.98
CA THR A 137 6.94 5.38 9.50
C THR A 137 6.59 4.88 10.91
N THR A 138 5.57 5.45 11.53
CA THR A 138 5.04 5.00 12.82
C THR A 138 4.32 3.67 12.66
N ALA A 139 4.69 2.69 13.48
CA ALA A 139 4.02 1.39 13.49
C ALA A 139 2.59 1.49 14.00
N VAL A 140 1.69 0.71 13.42
CA VAL A 140 0.36 0.52 13.99
C VAL A 140 0.47 -0.35 15.25
N VAL A 141 0.07 0.21 16.39
CA VAL A 141 0.08 -0.46 17.70
C VAL A 141 -1.11 -1.43 17.80
N GLY A 142 -0.93 -2.56 18.49
CA GLY A 142 -2.04 -3.48 18.81
C GLY A 142 -2.49 -4.38 17.66
N SER A 143 -1.65 -4.56 16.64
CA SER A 143 -1.95 -5.42 15.49
C SER A 143 -0.94 -6.55 15.36
N PRO A 144 -1.30 -7.78 15.72
CA PRO A 144 -0.36 -8.89 15.71
C PRO A 144 -0.07 -9.41 14.28
N ALA A 145 -0.80 -8.93 13.27
CA ALA A 145 -0.48 -9.06 11.83
C ALA A 145 0.50 -8.00 11.32
N CYS A 146 0.58 -6.87 12.02
CA CYS A 146 1.37 -5.71 11.64
C CYS A 146 2.69 -5.65 12.45
N ALA A 147 3.16 -6.77 13.01
CA ALA A 147 4.46 -6.79 13.69
C ALA A 147 5.55 -6.28 12.74
N ALA A 148 6.54 -5.54 13.28
CA ALA A 148 7.26 -4.44 12.63
C ALA A 148 7.96 -4.70 11.26
N ALA A 149 8.00 -5.94 10.77
CA ALA A 149 8.59 -6.31 9.48
C ALA A 149 7.68 -7.15 8.56
N GLY A 150 6.45 -7.49 8.98
CA GLY A 150 5.55 -8.35 8.19
C GLY A 150 5.19 -7.74 6.83
N CYS A 151 5.04 -6.42 6.75
CA CYS A 151 4.75 -5.73 5.49
C CYS A 151 6.01 -5.50 4.62
N GLY A 152 7.15 -6.13 4.93
CA GLY A 152 8.48 -5.83 4.36
C GLY A 152 9.11 -4.52 4.87
N ALA A 153 8.34 -3.72 5.60
CA ALA A 153 8.76 -2.54 6.36
C ALA A 153 7.79 -2.35 7.55
N THR A 154 7.94 -1.24 8.29
CA THR A 154 7.01 -0.86 9.36
C THR A 154 5.59 -0.73 8.81
N CYS A 155 4.71 -1.65 9.19
CA CYS A 155 3.29 -1.57 8.88
C CYS A 155 2.70 -0.33 9.57
N SER A 156 2.33 0.67 8.78
CA SER A 156 1.92 2.00 9.26
C SER A 156 0.46 2.33 8.92
N TYR A 157 -0.24 1.43 8.24
CA TYR A 157 -1.66 1.51 7.99
C TYR A 157 -2.31 0.15 8.20
N ARG A 158 -3.47 0.16 8.87
CA ARG A 158 -4.23 -1.03 9.23
C ARG A 158 -5.70 -0.84 8.92
N VAL A 159 -6.30 -1.89 8.38
CA VAL A 159 -7.74 -2.04 8.24
C VAL A 159 -8.19 -3.22 9.10
N VAL A 160 -9.30 -3.06 9.80
CA VAL A 160 -9.94 -4.10 10.60
C VAL A 160 -11.32 -4.39 10.06
N ASN A 161 -11.85 -5.56 10.45
CA ASN A 161 -13.28 -5.83 10.40
C ASN A 161 -14.06 -4.60 10.91
N PRO A 162 -15.11 -4.13 10.21
CA PRO A 162 -16.00 -3.08 10.74
C PRO A 162 -16.49 -3.34 12.17
#